data_AF-A0A1Y1NAF7-F1
#
_entry.id   AF-A0A1Y1NAF7-F1
#
_cell.length_a   1.000
_cell.length_b   1.000
_cell.length_c   1.000
_cell.angle_alpha   90.00
_cell.angle_beta   90.00
_cell.angle_gamma   90.00
#
_symmetry.space_group_name_H-M   'P 1'
#
loop_
_entity.id
_entity.type
_entity.pdbx_description
1 polymer ?
#
loop_
_entity_poly.entity_id
_entity_poly.type
_entity_poly.pdbx_seq_one_letter_code
_entity_poly.pdbx_strand_id
1 'polypeptide(L)'
;YDFGYLTKLLICTPLPNDEAQFDSKMKLYFPTTYDVKHLMKYAIRLHTQGFLTPNDPAVIDILNKFEHKSGLENIAETFKVKRIGSAHQAGSDSLLTGKVFFQMRDRIFNGSIPEDHIGRVWGLGVPEGPMAPMMQQG
;
A
#
# COMPACT_ATOMS: atom_id res chain seq x y z
N TYR A 1 6.43 2.08 10.16
CA TYR A 1 7.63 1.99 11.03
C TYR A 1 8.78 1.26 10.37
N ASP A 2 8.54 0.22 9.56
CA ASP A 2 9.58 -0.62 8.95
C ASP A 2 10.67 0.18 8.23
N PHE A 3 10.29 1.12 7.35
CA PHE A 3 11.24 2.00 6.68
C PHE A 3 12.04 2.89 7.64
N GLY A 4 11.51 3.23 8.81
CA GLY A 4 12.25 3.96 9.84
C GLY A 4 13.43 3.14 10.38
N TYR A 5 13.18 1.88 10.74
CA TYR A 5 14.25 0.97 11.19
C TYR A 5 15.26 0.68 10.08
N LEU A 6 14.80 0.36 8.87
CA LEU A 6 15.70 0.07 7.75
C LEU A 6 16.55 1.29 7.37
N THR A 7 15.94 2.47 7.28
CA THR A 7 16.68 3.72 6.98
C THR A 7 17.70 4.01 8.07
N LYS A 8 17.35 3.86 9.35
CA LYS A 8 18.29 4.03 10.48
C LYS A 8 19.50 3.10 10.37
N LEU A 9 19.27 1.83 10.01
CA LEU A 9 20.35 0.85 9.82
C LEU A 9 21.24 1.21 8.63
N LEU A 10 20.69 1.75 7.55
CA LEU A 10 21.44 2.08 6.33
C LEU A 10 22.24 3.38 6.45
N ILE A 11 21.70 4.39 7.13
CA ILE A 11 22.40 5.68 7.31
C ILE A 11 23.40 5.65 8.46
N CYS A 12 23.29 4.69 9.39
CA CYS A 12 24.15 4.56 10.57
C CYS A 12 24.25 5.82 11.46
N THR A 13 23.21 6.65 11.42
CA THR A 13 23.07 7.89 12.22
C THR A 13 21.68 7.94 12.84
N PRO A 14 21.41 8.84 13.81
CA PRO A 14 20.05 9.14 14.23
C PRO A 14 19.17 9.48 13.03
N LEU A 15 17.89 9.10 13.10
CA LEU A 15 16.91 9.50 12.09
C LEU A 15 16.77 11.03 12.07
N PRO A 16 16.51 11.63 10.91
CA PRO A 16 16.19 13.06 10.83
C PRO A 16 14.99 13.41 11.72
N ASN A 17 15.03 14.60 12.34
CA ASN A 17 13.91 15.14 13.13
C ASN A 17 12.84 15.81 12.25
N ASP A 18 13.08 15.89 10.94
CA ASP A 18 12.20 16.46 9.94
C ASP A 18 11.77 15.38 8.95
N GLU A 19 10.49 15.37 8.60
CA GLU A 19 9.89 14.32 7.77
C GLU A 19 10.35 14.39 6.31
N ALA A 20 10.54 15.59 5.75
CA ALA A 20 11.01 15.75 4.37
C ALA A 20 12.46 15.28 4.22
N GLN A 21 13.30 15.52 5.23
CA GLN A 21 14.65 14.97 5.28
C GLN A 21 14.65 13.45 5.44
N PHE A 22 13.77 12.91 6.29
CA PHE A 22 13.59 11.46 6.41
C PHE A 22 13.19 10.83 5.07
N ASP A 23 12.19 11.39 4.40
CA ASP A 23 11.71 10.92 3.09
C ASP A 23 12.82 10.94 2.04
N SER A 24 13.59 12.03 1.97
CA SER A 24 14.74 12.17 1.07
C SER A 24 15.80 11.08 1.31
N LYS A 25 16.10 10.77 2.58
CA LYS A 25 17.04 9.69 2.93
C LYS A 25 16.48 8.31 2.63
N MET A 26 15.20 8.07 2.91
CA MET A 26 14.54 6.80 2.64
C MET A 26 14.54 6.49 1.13
N LYS A 27 14.15 7.46 0.30
CA LYS A 27 14.08 7.32 -1.16
C LYS A 27 15.44 7.11 -1.83
N LEU A 28 16.55 7.49 -1.19
CA LEU A 28 17.89 7.18 -1.67
C LEU A 28 18.16 5.67 -1.71
N TYR A 29 17.67 4.92 -0.72
CA TYR A 29 17.87 3.47 -0.61
C TYR A 29 16.67 2.67 -1.14
N PHE A 30 15.48 3.25 -1.11
CA PHE A 30 14.23 2.62 -1.55
C PHE A 30 13.53 3.51 -2.59
N PRO A 31 14.10 3.64 -3.81
CA PRO A 31 13.59 4.56 -4.83
C PRO A 31 12.23 4.16 -5.38
N THR A 32 11.86 2.87 -5.27
CA THR A 32 10.57 2.36 -5.70
C THR A 32 9.97 1.51 -4.60
N THR A 33 8.94 2.05 -3.95
CA THR A 33 8.19 1.36 -2.89
C THR A 33 6.70 1.50 -3.12
N TYR A 34 5.98 0.44 -2.76
CA TYR A 34 4.52 0.42 -2.74
C TYR A 34 4.07 -0.05 -1.37
N ASP A 35 3.24 0.75 -0.71
CA ASP A 35 2.61 0.37 0.54
C ASP A 35 1.23 -0.26 0.25
N VAL A 36 1.06 -1.53 0.62
CA VAL A 36 -0.19 -2.28 0.40
C VAL A 36 -1.38 -1.61 1.10
N LYS A 37 -1.19 -1.05 2.29
CA LYS A 37 -2.26 -0.37 3.04
C LYS A 37 -2.65 0.94 2.37
N HIS A 38 -1.67 1.70 1.87
CA HIS A 38 -1.91 2.90 1.06
C HIS A 38 -2.74 2.58 -0.18
N LEU A 39 -2.31 1.58 -0.95
CA LEU A 39 -2.99 1.16 -2.17
C LEU A 39 -4.41 0.65 -1.91
N MET A 40 -4.64 -0.11 -0.83
CA MET A 40 -5.99 -0.54 -0.46
C MET A 40 -6.91 0.63 -0.12
N LYS A 41 -6.41 1.65 0.59
CA LYS A 41 -7.20 2.85 0.90
C LYS A 41 -7.50 3.67 -0.35
N TYR A 42 -6.55 3.76 -1.27
CA TYR A 42 -6.77 4.37 -2.57
C TYR A 42 -7.85 3.64 -3.38
N ALA A 43 -7.78 2.30 -3.44
CA ALA A 43 -8.78 1.49 -4.13
C ALA A 43 -10.20 1.68 -3.56
N ILE A 44 -10.33 1.74 -2.23
CA ILE A 44 -11.62 2.03 -1.58
C ILE A 44 -12.12 3.42 -1.99
N ARG A 45 -11.24 4.42 -1.96
CA ARG A 45 -11.60 5.78 -2.36
C ARG A 45 -12.12 5.83 -3.81
N LEU A 46 -11.44 5.15 -4.74
CA LEU A 46 -11.91 5.06 -6.13
C LEU A 46 -13.28 4.38 -6.24
N HIS A 47 -13.51 3.30 -5.48
CA HIS A 47 -14.79 2.58 -5.48
C HIS A 47 -15.92 3.43 -4.91
N THR A 48 -15.71 4.08 -3.78
CA THR A 48 -16.70 4.99 -3.17
C THR A 48 -17.05 6.17 -4.09
N GLN A 49 -16.11 6.61 -4.93
CA GLN A 49 -16.33 7.69 -5.91
C GLN A 49 -16.88 7.19 -7.26
N GLY A 50 -17.06 5.88 -7.44
CA GLY A 50 -17.57 5.29 -8.69
C GLY A 50 -16.55 5.18 -9.82
N PHE A 51 -15.27 5.54 -9.59
CA PHE A 51 -14.19 5.42 -10.57
C PHE A 51 -13.61 4.01 -10.67
N LEU A 52 -13.90 3.16 -9.69
CA LEU A 52 -13.56 1.73 -9.71
C LEU A 52 -14.85 0.94 -9.51
N THR A 53 -15.29 0.24 -10.55
CA THR A 53 -16.39 -0.72 -10.49
C THR A 53 -15.81 -2.10 -10.78
N PRO A 54 -15.38 -2.85 -9.76
CA PRO A 54 -14.87 -4.19 -9.97
C PRO A 54 -16.00 -5.07 -10.53
N ASN A 55 -15.76 -5.71 -11.67
CA ASN A 55 -16.69 -6.70 -12.23
C ASN A 55 -16.74 -7.99 -11.38
N ASP A 56 -15.74 -8.20 -10.53
CA ASP A 56 -15.63 -9.33 -9.61
C ASP A 56 -16.30 -8.99 -8.26
N PRO A 57 -17.42 -9.66 -7.89
CA PRO A 57 -18.07 -9.48 -6.60
C PRO A 57 -17.14 -9.70 -5.40
N ALA A 58 -16.11 -10.55 -5.55
CA ALA A 58 -15.12 -10.77 -4.51
C ALA A 58 -14.31 -9.51 -4.23
N VAL A 59 -13.99 -8.71 -5.25
CA VAL A 59 -13.22 -7.47 -5.07
C VAL A 59 -14.07 -6.39 -4.37
N ILE A 60 -15.36 -6.30 -4.67
CA ILE A 60 -16.28 -5.40 -3.96
C ILE A 60 -16.31 -5.75 -2.46
N ASP A 61 -16.41 -7.04 -2.15
CA ASP A 61 -16.39 -7.53 -0.76
C ASP A 61 -15.04 -7.23 -0.05
N ILE A 62 -13.90 -7.34 -0.76
CA ILE A 62 -12.57 -6.91 -0.26
C ILE A 62 -12.58 -5.45 0.17
N LEU A 63 -13.06 -4.57 -0.70
CA LEU A 63 -13.03 -3.12 -0.46
C LEU A 63 -13.91 -2.74 0.75
N ASN A 64 -15.11 -3.32 0.84
CA ASN A 64 -16.03 -3.08 1.96
C ASN A 64 -15.49 -3.62 3.29
N LYS A 65 -14.93 -4.85 3.30
CA LYS A 65 -14.40 -5.47 4.52
C LYS A 65 -13.15 -4.77 5.06
N PHE A 66 -12.32 -4.26 4.17
CA PHE A 66 -11.06 -3.61 4.57
C PHE A 66 -11.28 -2.32 5.38
N GLU A 67 -12.40 -1.62 5.16
CA GLU A 67 -12.73 -0.42 5.94
C GLU A 67 -12.89 -0.74 7.43
N HIS A 68 -13.50 -1.88 7.76
CA HIS A 68 -13.72 -2.32 9.13
C HIS A 68 -12.54 -3.11 9.74
N LYS A 69 -11.73 -3.80 8.90
CA LYS A 69 -10.62 -4.65 9.35
C LYS A 69 -9.37 -4.48 8.46
N SER A 70 -8.58 -3.45 8.72
CA SER A 70 -7.41 -3.08 7.89
C SER A 70 -6.10 -3.89 8.14
N GLY A 71 -6.17 -5.03 8.84
CA GLY A 71 -5.00 -5.86 9.14
C GLY A 71 -4.59 -6.78 8.00
N LEU A 72 -3.28 -7.05 7.84
CA LEU A 72 -2.71 -7.87 6.75
C LEU A 72 -3.37 -9.25 6.62
N GLU A 73 -3.70 -9.90 7.74
CA GLU A 73 -4.37 -11.21 7.74
C GLU A 73 -5.73 -11.16 7.04
N ASN A 74 -6.54 -10.14 7.34
CA ASN A 74 -7.86 -9.98 6.73
C ASN A 74 -7.74 -9.72 5.22
N ILE A 75 -6.73 -8.94 4.81
CA ILE A 75 -6.46 -8.71 3.38
C ILE A 75 -6.14 -10.05 2.70
N ALA A 76 -5.24 -10.83 3.31
CA ALA A 76 -4.84 -12.13 2.77
C ALA A 76 -6.00 -13.12 2.69
N GLU A 77 -6.84 -13.22 3.73
CA GLU A 77 -8.05 -14.04 3.74
C GLU A 77 -8.96 -13.66 2.56
N THR A 78 -9.15 -12.37 2.32
CA THR A 78 -10.08 -11.92 1.29
C THR A 78 -9.53 -12.13 -0.13
N PHE A 79 -8.22 -11.99 -0.33
CA PHE A 79 -7.56 -12.42 -1.57
C PHE A 79 -7.36 -13.94 -1.69
N LYS A 80 -7.83 -14.72 -0.69
CA LYS A 80 -7.65 -16.17 -0.60
C LYS A 80 -6.17 -16.59 -0.69
N VAL A 81 -5.30 -15.76 -0.12
CA VAL A 81 -3.86 -16.00 -0.07
C VAL A 81 -3.53 -16.78 1.20
N LYS A 82 -2.97 -17.97 1.04
CA LYS A 82 -2.53 -18.79 2.16
C LYS A 82 -1.19 -18.30 2.73
N ARG A 83 -1.16 -18.07 4.03
CA ARG A 83 0.05 -17.81 4.82
C ARG A 83 0.98 -19.03 4.86
N ILE A 84 2.29 -18.77 4.85
CA ILE A 84 3.33 -19.78 5.05
C ILE A 84 4.23 -19.29 6.18
N GLY A 85 4.32 -20.07 7.26
CA GLY A 85 4.98 -19.67 8.50
C GLY A 85 4.02 -19.05 9.52
N SER A 86 4.55 -18.69 10.69
CA SER A 86 3.75 -18.15 11.80
C SER A 86 3.38 -16.67 11.57
N ALA A 87 2.19 -16.25 12.01
CA ALA A 87 1.84 -14.83 12.02
C ALA A 87 2.76 -14.05 12.98
N HIS A 88 2.91 -12.74 12.73
CA HIS A 88 3.75 -11.85 13.55
C HIS A 88 5.25 -12.18 13.50
N GLN A 89 5.69 -12.82 12.42
CA GLN A 89 7.11 -13.02 12.12
C GLN A 89 7.44 -12.36 10.79
N ALA A 90 8.48 -11.53 10.77
CA ALA A 90 8.84 -10.70 9.62
C ALA A 90 8.97 -11.50 8.31
N GLY A 91 9.55 -12.71 8.34
CA GLY A 91 9.67 -13.57 7.16
C GLY A 91 8.31 -14.05 6.61
N SER A 92 7.42 -14.50 7.48
CA SER A 92 6.06 -14.94 7.12
C SER A 92 5.20 -13.77 6.65
N ASP A 93 5.25 -12.64 7.36
CA ASP A 93 4.47 -11.44 7.05
C ASP A 93 4.94 -10.75 5.75
N SER A 94 6.25 -10.73 5.47
CA SER A 94 6.78 -10.18 4.21
C SER A 94 6.37 -11.03 3.01
N LEU A 95 6.44 -12.36 3.11
CA LEU A 95 5.96 -13.25 2.06
C LEU A 95 4.46 -13.08 1.82
N LEU A 96 3.67 -12.95 2.89
CA LEU A 96 2.24 -12.71 2.78
C LEU A 96 1.93 -11.35 2.11
N THR A 97 2.65 -10.30 2.53
CA THR A 97 2.54 -8.95 1.96
C THR A 97 2.83 -8.96 0.46
N GLY A 98 3.89 -9.62 0.02
CA GLY A 98 4.22 -9.74 -1.40
C GLY A 98 3.13 -10.45 -2.21
N LYS A 99 2.62 -11.58 -1.70
CA LYS A 99 1.51 -12.30 -2.37
C LYS A 99 0.24 -11.45 -2.46
N VAL A 100 -0.10 -10.74 -1.39
CA VAL A 100 -1.23 -9.80 -1.37
C VAL A 100 -1.04 -8.70 -2.40
N PHE A 101 0.15 -8.10 -2.48
CA PHE A 101 0.46 -7.04 -3.43
C PHE A 101 0.17 -7.47 -4.88
N PHE A 102 0.66 -8.65 -5.29
CA PHE A 102 0.43 -9.14 -6.66
C PHE A 102 -1.06 -9.42 -6.93
N GLN A 103 -1.78 -10.03 -5.99
CA GLN A 103 -3.23 -10.25 -6.15
C GLN A 103 -4.00 -8.94 -6.25
N MET A 104 -3.64 -7.95 -5.45
CA MET A 104 -4.24 -6.62 -5.48
C MET A 104 -3.95 -5.92 -6.81
N ARG A 105 -2.69 -5.91 -7.28
CA ARG A 105 -2.30 -5.34 -8.57
C ARG A 105 -3.13 -5.93 -9.71
N ASP A 106 -3.27 -7.25 -9.76
CA ASP A 106 -3.91 -7.92 -10.89
C ASP A 106 -5.44 -7.78 -10.84
N ARG A 107 -6.06 -7.87 -9.65
CA ARG A 107 -7.53 -7.89 -9.50
C ARG A 107 -8.19 -6.53 -9.30
N ILE A 108 -7.46 -5.55 -8.77
CA ILE A 108 -7.99 -4.21 -8.46
C ILE A 108 -7.49 -3.18 -9.47
N PHE A 109 -6.20 -3.27 -9.82
CA PHE A 109 -5.53 -2.28 -10.65
C PHE A 109 -5.30 -2.76 -12.09
N ASN A 110 -5.93 -3.85 -12.53
CA ASN A 110 -5.81 -4.42 -13.87
C ASN A 110 -4.35 -4.60 -14.33
N GLY A 111 -3.47 -4.97 -13.40
CA GLY A 111 -2.05 -5.19 -13.65
C GLY A 111 -1.16 -3.94 -13.59
N SER A 112 -1.72 -2.73 -13.49
CA SER A 112 -0.95 -1.47 -13.51
C SER A 112 -1.36 -0.50 -12.40
N ILE A 113 -0.42 -0.20 -11.51
CA ILE A 113 -0.61 0.77 -10.41
C ILE A 113 -0.10 2.13 -10.89
N PRO A 114 -0.86 3.23 -10.70
CA PRO A 114 -0.40 4.56 -11.12
C PRO A 114 0.91 4.96 -10.41
N GLU A 115 1.81 5.60 -11.16
CA GLU A 115 3.14 6.00 -10.67
C GLU A 115 3.09 7.01 -9.52
N ASP A 116 2.01 7.78 -9.40
CA ASP A 116 1.79 8.73 -8.29
C ASP A 116 1.79 8.05 -6.91
N HIS A 117 1.65 6.72 -6.84
CA HIS A 117 1.70 5.94 -5.61
C HIS A 117 3.11 5.44 -5.26
N ILE A 118 4.10 5.56 -6.15
CA ILE A 118 5.49 5.17 -5.88
C ILE A 118 6.03 6.05 -4.74
N GLY A 119 6.61 5.41 -3.74
CA GLY A 119 7.23 6.13 -2.61
C GLY A 119 6.23 6.64 -1.58
N ARG A 120 4.91 6.46 -1.78
CA ARG A 120 3.90 6.81 -0.77
C ARG A 120 3.79 5.71 0.28
N VAL A 121 4.10 6.05 1.52
CA VAL A 121 4.05 5.14 2.67
C VAL A 121 2.92 5.53 3.59
N TRP A 122 2.14 4.56 4.06
CA TRP A 122 0.98 4.85 4.89
C TRP A 122 1.38 5.57 6.20
N GLY A 123 0.78 6.73 6.45
CA GLY A 123 1.03 7.53 7.65
C GLY A 123 2.32 8.37 7.60
N LEU A 124 2.94 8.48 6.42
CA LEU A 124 4.04 9.42 6.13
C LEU A 124 3.67 10.24 4.89
N GLY A 125 4.07 11.50 4.89
CA GLY A 125 3.74 12.50 3.88
C GLY A 125 2.59 13.42 4.31
N VAL A 126 2.53 14.60 3.68
CA VAL A 126 1.42 15.55 3.83
C VAL A 126 0.09 14.83 3.49
N PRO A 127 -0.98 14.98 4.28
CA PRO A 127 -2.27 14.34 3.98
C PRO A 127 -2.70 14.65 2.55
N GLU A 128 -3.19 13.64 1.84
CA GLU A 128 -3.70 13.81 0.47
C GLU A 128 -4.75 14.93 0.48
N GLY A 129 -4.40 16.10 -0.06
CA GLY A 129 -5.38 17.10 -0.44
C GLY A 129 -6.37 16.50 -1.46
N PRO A 130 -7.53 17.13 -1.67
CA PRO A 130 -8.48 16.65 -2.68
C PRO A 130 -7.75 16.54 -4.02
N MET A 131 -7.82 15.35 -4.66
CA MET A 131 -7.17 15.15 -5.95
C MET A 131 -7.75 16.14 -6.96
N ALA A 132 -6.87 16.83 -7.70
CA ALA A 132 -7.27 17.53 -8.91
C ALA A 132 -7.92 16.50 -9.87
N PRO A 133 -9.02 16.86 -10.55
CA PRO A 133 -9.69 15.95 -11.45
C PRO A 133 -8.69 15.49 -12.52
N MET A 134 -8.55 14.18 -12.68
CA MET A 134 -7.81 13.60 -13.81
C MET A 134 -8.42 14.15 -15.09
N MET A 135 -7.64 14.91 -15.87
CA MET A 135 -8.07 15.35 -17.19
C MET A 135 -8.31 14.12 -18.05
N GLN A 136 -9.58 13.90 -18.39
CA GLN A 136 -10.00 12.92 -19.37
C GLN A 136 -9.42 13.40 -20.72
N GLN A 137 -8.36 12.75 -21.20
CA GLN A 137 -7.87 12.98 -22.55
C GLN A 137 -8.93 12.42 -23.51
N GLY A 138 -9.52 13.31 -24.30
CA GLY A 138 -10.49 12.99 -25.35
C GLY A 138 -9.85 12.52 -26.65
#